data_AF-A0A0D3G283-F1
#
_entry.id   AF-A0A0D3G283-F1
#
_cell.length_a   1.000
_cell.length_b   1.000
_cell.length_c   1.000
_cell.angle_alpha   90.00
_cell.angle_beta   90.00
_cell.angle_gamma   90.00
#
_symmetry.space_group_name_H-M   'P 1'
#
loop_
_entity.id
_entity.type
_entity.pdbx_description
1 polymer ?
#
loop_
_entity_poly.entity_id
_entity_poly.type
_entity_poly.pdbx_seq_one_letter_code
_entity_poly.pdbx_strand_id
1 'polypeptide(L)'
;MAQQWRSLLFLLLVPFAAAAGQDAPFVVAQKKVALSRPGPGVERLAVTLNLYNQGSATAYDVSLNDDSWPQEAFQLISGTTSKIVEKLDPGATASHNFILETKVQGKFQGSPAIITYRVPTKAALQEAYSTPMFPLDILAERPPQQKFELRLVGKYGSLVSVVSFVGVFIYLVASPSKSTAAKGSKKRR
;
A
#
# COMPACT_ATOMS: atom_id res chain seq x y z
N MET A 1 13.87 -17.53 -54.54
CA MET A 1 12.40 -17.36 -54.48
C MET A 1 12.01 -17.20 -53.03
N ALA A 2 11.58 -16.01 -52.62
CA ALA A 2 11.22 -15.71 -51.23
C ALA A 2 9.72 -15.95 -51.05
N GLN A 3 9.35 -16.93 -50.21
CA GLN A 3 7.96 -17.10 -49.77
C GLN A 3 7.75 -16.31 -48.47
N GLN A 4 6.98 -15.23 -48.60
CA GLN A 4 6.42 -14.49 -47.48
C GLN A 4 5.37 -15.36 -46.78
N TRP A 5 5.59 -15.71 -45.52
CA TRP A 5 4.55 -16.29 -44.67
C TRP A 5 3.96 -15.16 -43.82
N ARG A 6 2.85 -14.62 -44.33
CA ARG A 6 1.89 -13.86 -43.52
C ARG A 6 1.13 -14.87 -42.67
N SER A 7 1.39 -14.93 -41.37
CA SER A 7 0.56 -15.69 -40.44
C SER A 7 -0.12 -14.74 -39.47
N LEU A 8 -1.44 -14.85 -39.46
CA LEU A 8 -2.41 -13.97 -38.81
C LEU A 8 -2.19 -13.88 -37.30
N LEU A 9 -2.18 -12.65 -36.78
CA LEU A 9 -2.34 -12.37 -35.35
C LEU A 9 -3.82 -12.61 -34.98
N PHE A 10 -4.14 -13.77 -34.41
CA PHE A 10 -5.43 -14.00 -33.77
C PHE A 10 -5.45 -13.26 -32.43
N LEU A 11 -6.07 -12.09 -32.42
CA LEU A 11 -6.32 -11.30 -31.21
C LEU A 11 -7.47 -12.00 -30.44
N LEU A 12 -7.10 -12.80 -29.44
CA LEU A 12 -8.03 -13.54 -28.60
C LEU A 12 -8.72 -12.55 -27.65
N LEU A 13 -9.82 -11.96 -28.12
CA LEU A 13 -10.68 -11.10 -27.31
C LEU A 13 -11.43 -11.99 -26.31
N VAL A 14 -10.90 -12.14 -25.10
CA VAL A 14 -11.63 -12.78 -24.00
C VAL A 14 -12.82 -11.88 -23.66
N PRO A 15 -14.08 -12.32 -23.81
CA PRO A 15 -15.19 -11.55 -23.31
C PRO A 15 -15.09 -11.53 -21.79
N PHE A 16 -14.78 -10.36 -21.23
CA PHE A 16 -14.99 -10.12 -19.81
C PHE A 16 -16.49 -10.19 -19.59
N ALA A 17 -16.99 -11.33 -19.12
CA ALA A 17 -18.38 -11.44 -18.70
C ALA A 17 -18.57 -10.42 -17.59
N ALA A 18 -19.22 -9.30 -17.90
CA ALA A 18 -19.74 -8.40 -16.89
C ALA A 18 -20.71 -9.24 -16.07
N ALA A 19 -20.31 -9.62 -14.86
CA ALA A 19 -21.22 -10.21 -13.90
C ALA A 19 -22.39 -9.23 -13.80
N ALA A 20 -23.57 -9.66 -14.25
CA ALA A 20 -24.79 -8.88 -14.11
C ALA A 20 -24.86 -8.46 -12.64
N GLY A 21 -24.78 -7.15 -12.39
CA GLY A 21 -24.75 -6.59 -11.05
C GLY A 21 -25.94 -7.13 -10.29
N GLN A 22 -25.70 -8.05 -9.37
CA GLN A 22 -26.72 -8.38 -8.38
C GLN A 22 -26.93 -7.08 -7.62
N ASP A 23 -28.17 -6.57 -7.60
CA ASP A 23 -28.56 -5.40 -6.79
C ASP A 23 -28.43 -5.74 -5.31
N ALA A 24 -27.18 -5.73 -4.86
CA ALA A 24 -26.76 -6.22 -3.58
C ALA A 24 -25.52 -5.44 -3.12
N PRO A 25 -25.42 -5.15 -1.81
CA PRO A 25 -24.19 -4.66 -1.23
C PRO A 25 -23.10 -5.74 -1.26
N PHE A 26 -21.86 -5.29 -1.45
CA PHE A 26 -20.68 -6.13 -1.35
C PHE A 26 -19.62 -5.40 -0.54
N VAL A 27 -19.52 -5.74 0.75
CA VAL A 27 -18.64 -5.05 1.68
C VAL A 27 -17.27 -5.72 1.67
N VAL A 28 -16.24 -4.94 1.38
CA VAL A 28 -14.83 -5.33 1.43
C VAL A 28 -14.17 -4.61 2.61
N ALA A 29 -13.32 -5.32 3.34
CA ALA A 29 -12.62 -4.77 4.49
C ALA A 29 -11.10 -4.86 4.35
N GLN A 30 -10.42 -3.77 4.67
CA GLN A 30 -8.96 -3.69 4.71
C GLN A 30 -8.51 -3.45 6.14
N LYS A 31 -7.65 -4.33 6.66
CA LYS A 31 -6.97 -4.16 7.95
C LYS A 31 -5.54 -3.69 7.72
N LYS A 32 -5.19 -2.56 8.31
CA LYS A 32 -3.84 -2.00 8.33
C LYS A 32 -3.37 -1.93 9.77
N VAL A 33 -2.12 -2.31 10.00
CA VAL A 33 -1.50 -2.22 11.33
C VAL A 33 -0.18 -1.49 11.20
N ALA A 34 -0.04 -0.41 11.95
CA ALA A 34 1.16 0.39 12.02
C ALA A 34 1.78 0.27 13.40
N LEU A 35 3.04 -0.13 13.45
CA LEU A 35 3.81 -0.29 14.68
C LEU A 35 4.56 1.01 15.00
N SER A 36 4.42 1.48 16.23
CA SER A 36 5.04 2.72 16.74
C SER A 36 5.73 2.47 18.07
N ARG A 37 6.82 3.19 18.34
CA ARG A 37 7.64 3.05 19.54
C ARG A 37 7.78 4.41 20.22
N PRO A 38 6.80 4.84 21.03
CA PRO A 38 6.81 6.18 21.63
C PRO A 38 7.86 6.35 22.73
N GLY A 39 8.37 5.26 23.31
CA GLY A 39 9.40 5.29 24.34
C GLY A 39 10.15 3.96 24.48
N PRO A 40 11.22 3.92 25.30
CA PRO A 40 11.94 2.69 25.58
C PRO A 40 11.03 1.62 26.17
N GLY A 41 11.03 0.42 25.61
CA GLY A 41 10.21 -0.71 26.08
C GLY A 41 8.70 -0.57 25.81
N VAL A 42 8.26 0.53 25.17
CA VAL A 42 6.85 0.73 24.82
C VAL A 42 6.69 0.59 23.32
N GLU A 43 5.84 -0.34 22.91
CA GLU A 43 5.46 -0.52 21.51
C GLU A 43 3.95 -0.55 21.39
N ARG A 44 3.44 0.22 20.42
CA ARG A 44 2.01 0.39 20.18
C ARG A 44 1.66 0.05 18.75
N LEU A 45 0.58 -0.69 18.58
CA LEU A 45 -0.03 -0.99 17.30
C LEU A 45 -1.23 -0.08 17.09
N ALA A 46 -1.16 0.78 16.07
CA ALA A 46 -2.31 1.49 15.55
C ALA A 46 -2.98 0.61 14.50
N VAL A 47 -4.17 0.10 14.82
CA VAL A 47 -4.98 -0.72 13.92
C VAL A 47 -5.99 0.19 13.23
N THR A 48 -6.04 0.12 11.91
CA THR A 48 -7.02 0.84 11.09
C THR A 48 -7.75 -0.16 10.22
N LEU A 49 -9.07 -0.15 10.32
CA LEU A 49 -9.97 -0.95 9.50
C LEU A 49 -10.78 -0.04 8.60
N ASN A 50 -10.67 -0.26 7.30
CA ASN A 50 -11.43 0.47 6.30
C ASN A 50 -12.44 -0.47 5.65
N LEU A 51 -13.69 -0.05 5.64
CA LEU A 51 -14.80 -0.73 5.00
C LEU A 51 -15.17 0.00 3.72
N TYR A 52 -15.42 -0.78 2.67
CA TYR A 52 -15.78 -0.28 1.35
C TYR A 52 -17.00 -1.06 0.87
N ASN A 53 -18.09 -0.37 0.52
CA ASN A 53 -19.17 -1.03 -0.21
C ASN A 53 -18.89 -0.94 -1.71
N GLN A 54 -18.44 -2.05 -2.28
CA GLN A 54 -18.17 -2.22 -3.71
C GLN A 54 -19.36 -2.84 -4.47
N GLY A 55 -20.51 -3.01 -3.79
CA GLY A 55 -21.76 -3.46 -4.41
C GLY A 55 -22.59 -2.30 -4.98
N SER A 56 -23.71 -2.64 -5.60
CA SER A 56 -24.64 -1.66 -6.20
C SER A 56 -25.79 -1.26 -5.29
N ALA A 57 -25.94 -1.87 -4.11
CA ALA A 57 -26.97 -1.53 -3.11
C ALA A 57 -26.37 -1.21 -1.74
N THR A 58 -27.16 -0.57 -0.88
CA THR A 58 -26.78 -0.20 0.48
C THR A 58 -26.64 -1.42 1.40
N ALA A 59 -25.57 -1.46 2.20
CA ALA A 59 -25.43 -2.38 3.32
C ALA A 59 -25.96 -1.74 4.61
N TYR A 60 -26.75 -2.47 5.38
CA TYR A 60 -27.32 -1.99 6.65
C TYR A 60 -26.74 -2.75 7.82
N ASP A 61 -26.77 -2.13 9.00
CA ASP A 61 -26.32 -2.72 10.27
C ASP A 61 -24.93 -3.36 10.15
N VAL A 62 -23.98 -2.66 9.49
CA VAL A 62 -22.64 -3.20 9.25
C VAL A 62 -21.88 -3.25 10.57
N SER A 63 -21.73 -4.44 11.11
CA SER A 63 -21.01 -4.70 12.35
C SER A 63 -19.59 -5.17 12.03
N LEU A 64 -18.62 -4.43 12.51
CA LEU A 64 -17.21 -4.77 12.50
C LEU A 64 -16.81 -5.30 13.86
N ASN A 65 -16.13 -6.45 13.89
CA ASN A 65 -15.54 -7.03 15.09
C ASN A 65 -14.10 -7.49 14.84
N ASP A 66 -13.15 -6.97 15.62
CA ASP A 66 -11.74 -7.35 15.63
C ASP A 66 -11.28 -7.68 17.06
N ASP A 67 -11.93 -8.64 17.71
CA ASP A 67 -11.72 -9.03 19.11
C ASP A 67 -10.68 -10.15 19.31
N SER A 68 -10.05 -10.62 18.23
CA SER A 68 -9.06 -11.71 18.27
C SER A 68 -7.69 -11.31 18.85
N TRP A 69 -7.62 -10.26 19.66
CA TRP A 69 -6.37 -9.77 20.24
C TRP A 69 -6.19 -10.34 21.67
N PRO A 70 -5.17 -11.18 21.91
CA PRO A 70 -4.95 -11.80 23.21
C PRO A 70 -4.59 -10.76 24.28
N GLN A 71 -5.32 -10.75 25.41
CA GLN A 71 -5.16 -9.76 26.49
C GLN A 71 -3.87 -9.94 27.29
N GLU A 72 -3.29 -11.13 27.24
CA GLU A 72 -1.98 -11.47 27.79
C GLU A 72 -0.85 -10.76 27.03
N ALA A 73 -1.02 -10.52 25.73
CA ALA A 73 -0.01 -9.90 24.88
C ALA A 73 -0.31 -8.44 24.54
N PHE A 74 -1.58 -8.02 24.58
CA PHE A 74 -2.00 -6.68 24.18
C PHE A 74 -2.89 -6.01 25.23
N GLN A 75 -2.77 -4.69 25.33
CA GLN A 75 -3.66 -3.83 26.10
C GLN A 75 -4.32 -2.83 25.16
N LEU A 76 -5.64 -2.69 25.23
CA LEU A 76 -6.34 -1.60 24.54
C LEU A 76 -6.07 -0.28 25.27
N ILE A 77 -5.46 0.68 24.58
CA ILE A 77 -5.13 2.00 25.11
C ILE A 77 -6.15 3.05 24.65
N SER A 78 -6.68 2.90 23.45
CA SER A 78 -7.62 3.87 22.87
C SER A 78 -8.54 3.23 21.85
N GLY A 79 -9.79 3.69 21.81
CA GLY A 79 -10.83 3.20 20.92
C GLY A 79 -11.49 1.91 21.41
N THR A 80 -12.12 1.20 20.48
CA THR A 80 -12.80 -0.09 20.69
C THR A 80 -12.39 -1.07 19.59
N THR A 81 -12.44 -2.38 19.86
CA THR A 81 -12.18 -3.41 18.84
C THR A 81 -13.38 -3.67 17.92
N SER A 82 -14.54 -3.12 18.24
CA SER A 82 -15.77 -3.24 17.47
C SER A 82 -16.34 -1.87 17.09
N LYS A 83 -17.11 -1.84 15.99
CA LYS A 83 -17.85 -0.66 15.52
C LYS A 83 -19.09 -1.10 14.76
N ILE A 84 -20.20 -0.40 14.95
CA ILE A 84 -21.40 -0.53 14.14
C ILE A 84 -21.52 0.68 13.22
N VAL A 85 -21.83 0.43 11.96
CA VAL A 85 -22.14 1.45 10.95
C VAL A 85 -23.57 1.17 10.47
N GLU A 86 -24.51 2.05 10.79
CA GLU A 86 -25.93 1.85 10.52
C GLU A 86 -26.22 1.62 9.03
N LYS A 87 -25.52 2.36 8.16
CA LYS A 87 -25.71 2.34 6.72
C LYS A 87 -24.39 2.59 5.98
N LEU A 88 -24.11 1.80 4.96
CA LEU A 88 -22.98 1.98 4.05
C LEU A 88 -23.48 1.92 2.60
N ASP A 89 -23.62 3.10 1.99
CA ASP A 89 -24.12 3.25 0.61
C ASP A 89 -23.13 2.73 -0.45
N PRO A 90 -23.60 2.43 -1.68
CA PRO A 90 -22.73 2.05 -2.79
C PRO A 90 -21.59 3.07 -3.00
N GLY A 91 -20.35 2.58 -3.05
CA GLY A 91 -19.16 3.42 -3.17
C GLY A 91 -18.76 4.19 -1.90
N ALA A 92 -19.57 4.15 -0.84
CA ALA A 92 -19.24 4.77 0.44
C ALA A 92 -18.17 3.98 1.20
N THR A 93 -17.50 4.69 2.10
CA THR A 93 -16.44 4.12 2.94
C THR A 93 -16.65 4.48 4.40
N ALA A 94 -16.25 3.58 5.28
CA ALA A 94 -16.20 3.83 6.72
C ALA A 94 -14.84 3.40 7.26
N SER A 95 -14.27 4.20 8.16
CA SER A 95 -12.99 3.88 8.81
C SER A 95 -13.18 3.75 10.32
N HIS A 96 -12.44 2.83 10.91
CA HIS A 96 -12.38 2.60 12.35
C HIS A 96 -10.93 2.43 12.79
N ASN A 97 -10.59 3.00 13.94
CA ASN A 97 -9.24 2.95 14.48
C ASN A 97 -9.24 2.67 15.98
N PHE A 98 -8.22 1.94 16.41
CA PHE A 98 -7.92 1.73 17.82
C PHE A 98 -6.43 1.48 18.02
N ILE A 99 -5.98 1.63 19.26
CA ILE A 99 -4.56 1.53 19.63
C ILE A 99 -4.40 0.45 20.68
N LEU A 100 -3.51 -0.50 20.37
CA LEU A 100 -3.04 -1.51 21.30
C LEU A 100 -1.62 -1.19 21.77
N GLU A 101 -1.30 -1.50 23.01
CA GLU A 101 0.06 -1.55 23.53
C GLU A 101 0.47 -3.01 23.77
N THR A 102 1.67 -3.37 23.36
CA THR A 102 2.21 -4.72 23.52
C THR A 102 2.77 -4.91 24.92
N LYS A 103 2.46 -6.04 25.57
CA LYS A 103 2.95 -6.41 26.90
C LYS A 103 4.10 -7.41 26.87
N VAL A 104 4.15 -8.26 25.84
CA VAL A 104 5.09 -9.39 25.74
C VAL A 104 5.89 -9.29 24.45
N GLN A 105 7.14 -9.75 24.51
CA GLN A 105 7.99 -9.88 23.34
C GLN A 105 7.66 -11.18 22.61
N GLY A 106 7.58 -11.13 21.28
CA GLY A 106 7.35 -12.34 20.50
C GLY A 106 6.97 -12.06 19.05
N LYS A 107 6.68 -13.14 18.32
CA LYS A 107 6.07 -13.09 17.00
C LYS A 107 4.57 -13.16 17.15
N PHE A 108 3.86 -12.20 16.59
CA PHE A 108 2.41 -12.18 16.59
C PHE A 108 1.87 -12.17 15.17
N GLN A 109 0.91 -13.06 14.90
CA GLN A 109 0.11 -13.04 13.69
C GLN A 109 -1.36 -12.90 14.10
N GLY A 110 -1.97 -11.79 13.73
CA GLY A 110 -3.36 -11.51 14.09
C GLY A 110 -4.33 -12.08 13.06
N SER A 111 -5.51 -12.46 13.54
CA SER A 111 -6.61 -12.89 12.68
C SER A 111 -7.20 -11.72 11.90
N PRO A 112 -7.86 -11.99 10.75
CA PRO A 112 -8.74 -11.04 10.11
C PRO A 112 -9.87 -10.59 11.04
N ALA A 113 -10.30 -9.34 10.90
CA ALA A 113 -11.54 -8.87 11.49
C ALA A 113 -12.74 -9.48 10.76
N ILE A 114 -13.83 -9.69 11.48
CA ILE A 114 -15.09 -10.22 10.97
C ILE A 114 -16.06 -9.04 10.76
N ILE A 115 -16.71 -9.03 9.61
CA ILE A 115 -17.67 -8.01 9.22
C ILE A 115 -18.98 -8.73 8.92
N THR A 116 -20.06 -8.34 9.59
CA THR A 116 -21.40 -8.83 9.29
C THR A 116 -22.29 -7.67 8.87
N TYR A 117 -23.19 -7.91 7.92
CA TYR A 117 -24.11 -6.87 7.44
C TYR A 117 -25.40 -7.47 6.91
N ARG A 118 -26.45 -6.64 6.93
CA ARG A 118 -27.77 -7.00 6.40
C ARG A 118 -27.89 -6.60 4.94
N VAL A 119 -28.50 -7.49 4.15
CA VAL A 119 -28.89 -7.23 2.77
C VAL A 119 -30.41 -7.14 2.71
N PRO A 120 -31.02 -6.04 2.20
CA PRO A 120 -32.48 -5.89 2.21
C PRO A 120 -33.26 -7.05 1.57
N THR A 121 -32.68 -7.67 0.54
CA THR A 121 -33.29 -8.77 -0.20
C THR A 121 -33.05 -10.15 0.41
N LYS A 122 -32.28 -10.26 1.52
CA LYS A 122 -31.94 -11.53 2.16
C LYS A 122 -32.20 -11.49 3.67
N ALA A 123 -32.81 -12.54 4.20
CA ALA A 123 -33.08 -12.65 5.63
C ALA A 123 -31.81 -12.97 6.46
N ALA A 124 -30.87 -13.72 5.87
CA ALA A 124 -29.61 -14.07 6.53
C ALA A 124 -28.59 -12.92 6.48
N LEU A 125 -27.84 -12.74 7.57
CA LEU A 125 -26.70 -11.82 7.59
C LEU A 125 -25.59 -12.33 6.68
N GLN A 126 -24.97 -11.41 5.95
CA GLN A 126 -23.80 -11.70 5.13
C GLN A 126 -22.54 -11.45 5.96
N GLU A 127 -21.58 -12.37 5.87
CA GLU A 127 -20.28 -12.26 6.51
C GLU A 127 -19.19 -11.95 5.47
N ALA A 128 -18.21 -11.14 5.89
CA ALA A 128 -17.00 -10.81 5.16
C ALA A 128 -15.81 -10.73 6.12
N TYR A 129 -14.59 -10.88 5.60
CA TYR A 129 -13.37 -10.85 6.37
C TYR A 129 -12.45 -9.72 5.89
N SER A 130 -11.68 -9.15 6.81
CA SER A 130 -10.64 -8.20 6.43
C SER A 130 -9.44 -8.88 5.78
N THR A 131 -8.57 -8.09 5.16
CA THR A 131 -7.24 -8.59 4.76
C THR A 131 -6.48 -9.17 5.97
N PRO A 132 -5.73 -10.26 5.80
CA PRO A 132 -4.88 -10.79 6.85
C PRO A 132 -3.70 -9.85 7.12
N MET A 133 -3.14 -9.95 8.33
CA MET A 133 -1.96 -9.18 8.72
C MET A 133 -0.69 -10.04 8.57
N PHE A 134 0.41 -9.41 8.16
CA PHE A 134 1.72 -10.05 8.18
C PHE A 134 2.22 -10.27 9.62
N PRO A 135 3.00 -11.32 9.88
CA PRO A 135 3.61 -11.52 11.19
C PRO A 135 4.41 -10.29 11.64
N LEU A 136 4.17 -9.85 12.87
CA LEU A 136 4.86 -8.73 13.52
C LEU A 136 5.78 -9.28 14.61
N ASP A 137 7.03 -8.80 14.62
CA ASP A 137 7.95 -8.99 15.73
C ASP A 137 7.70 -7.89 16.78
N ILE A 138 6.91 -8.21 17.80
CA ILE A 138 6.54 -7.26 18.86
C ILE A 138 7.60 -7.18 19.96
N LEU A 139 7.90 -5.95 20.39
CA LEU A 139 8.97 -5.63 21.35
C LEU A 139 10.33 -6.24 21.01
N ALA A 140 10.58 -6.58 19.74
CA ALA A 140 11.86 -7.15 19.35
C ALA A 140 12.99 -6.13 19.47
N GLU A 141 14.06 -6.55 20.13
CA GLU A 141 15.32 -5.83 20.20
C GLU A 141 15.88 -5.70 18.79
N ARG A 142 15.78 -4.49 18.23
CA ARG A 142 16.34 -4.20 16.92
C ARG A 142 17.72 -3.58 17.10
N PRO A 143 18.70 -3.96 16.26
CA PRO A 143 19.96 -3.24 16.23
C PRO A 143 19.67 -1.77 15.95
N PRO A 144 20.48 -0.85 16.52
CA PRO A 144 20.31 0.58 16.29
C PRO A 144 20.24 0.82 14.79
N GLN A 145 19.11 1.34 14.32
CA GLN A 145 19.00 1.81 12.95
C GLN A 145 20.12 2.84 12.76
N GLN A 146 21.08 2.54 11.88
CA GLN A 146 22.04 3.54 11.44
C GLN A 146 21.24 4.63 10.75
N LYS A 147 20.86 5.65 11.51
CA LYS A 147 20.38 6.90 10.93
C LYS A 147 21.52 7.36 10.05
N PHE A 148 21.28 7.50 8.75
CA PHE A 148 22.27 8.05 7.85
C PHE A 148 22.73 9.38 8.44
N GLU A 149 23.96 9.40 8.95
CA GLU A 149 24.59 10.57 9.55
C GLU A 149 24.86 11.55 8.41
N LEU A 150 23.86 12.38 8.08
CA LEU A 150 23.97 13.48 7.11
C LEU A 150 25.08 14.47 7.47
N ARG A 151 25.69 14.33 8.66
CA ARG A 151 26.90 15.04 9.08
C ARG A 151 28.06 14.86 8.10
N LEU A 152 28.20 13.68 7.49
CA LEU A 152 29.23 13.45 6.47
C LEU A 152 28.90 14.18 5.17
N VAL A 153 27.62 14.19 4.78
CA VAL A 153 27.13 14.97 3.63
C VAL A 153 27.29 16.46 3.86
N GLY A 154 27.06 16.95 5.08
CA GLY A 154 27.29 18.36 5.45
C GLY A 154 28.77 18.75 5.41
N LYS A 155 29.68 17.88 5.89
CA LYS A 155 31.12 18.15 5.89
C LYS A 155 31.76 18.08 4.50
N TYR A 156 31.38 17.09 3.70
CA TYR A 156 32.07 16.79 2.43
C TYR A 156 31.23 17.10 1.19
N GLY A 157 29.91 17.35 1.32
CA GLY A 157 29.02 17.60 0.19
C GLY A 157 29.41 18.85 -0.61
N SER A 158 29.89 19.90 0.05
CA SER A 158 30.41 21.09 -0.63
C SER A 158 31.65 20.77 -1.47
N LEU A 159 32.62 20.03 -0.91
CA LEU A 159 33.85 19.64 -1.62
C LEU A 159 33.54 18.73 -2.81
N VAL A 160 32.68 17.73 -2.61
CA VAL A 160 32.27 16.80 -3.68
C VAL A 160 31.52 17.55 -4.78
N SER A 161 30.66 18.52 -4.43
CA SER A 161 29.95 19.36 -5.40
C SER A 161 30.91 20.19 -6.25
N VAL A 162 31.89 20.86 -5.64
CA VAL A 162 32.88 21.68 -6.36
C VAL A 162 33.72 20.82 -7.31
N VAL A 163 34.25 19.70 -6.83
CA VAL A 163 35.07 18.80 -7.65
C VAL A 163 34.26 18.22 -8.81
N SER A 164 32.99 17.85 -8.58
CA SER A 164 32.10 17.39 -9.64
C SER A 164 31.83 18.50 -10.67
N PHE A 165 31.60 19.74 -10.23
CA PHE A 165 31.37 20.87 -11.14
C PHE A 165 32.58 21.16 -12.02
N VAL A 166 33.78 21.16 -11.44
CA VAL A 166 35.03 21.36 -12.18
C VAL A 166 35.24 20.23 -13.19
N GLY A 167 35.01 18.97 -12.79
CA GLY A 167 35.12 17.83 -13.68
C GLY A 167 34.15 17.90 -14.87
N VAL A 168 32.89 18.26 -14.62
CA VAL A 168 31.88 18.45 -15.67
C VAL A 168 32.24 19.62 -16.59
N PHE A 169 32.73 20.73 -16.04
CA PHE A 169 33.16 21.88 -16.83
C PHE A 169 34.32 21.53 -17.77
N ILE A 170 35.35 20.86 -17.25
CA ILE A 170 36.47 20.39 -18.07
C ILE A 170 35.97 19.42 -19.14
N TYR A 171 35.08 18.49 -18.79
CA TYR A 171 34.50 17.56 -19.76
C TYR A 171 33.72 18.29 -20.86
N LEU A 172 32.95 19.32 -20.54
CA LEU A 172 32.22 20.12 -21.53
C LEU A 172 33.14 20.95 -22.44
N VAL A 173 34.24 21.47 -21.91
CA VAL A 173 35.22 22.25 -22.68
C VAL A 173 36.09 21.34 -23.55
N ALA A 174 36.50 20.17 -23.04
CA ALA A 174 37.35 19.23 -23.75
C ALA A 174 36.57 18.28 -24.66
N SER A 175 35.25 18.15 -24.48
CA SER A 175 34.42 17.36 -25.39
C SER A 175 34.28 18.08 -26.73
N PRO A 176 34.79 17.50 -27.82
CA PRO A 176 34.58 18.09 -29.14
C PRO A 176 33.09 18.06 -29.46
N SER A 177 32.53 19.24 -29.77
CA SER A 177 31.22 19.37 -30.39
C SER A 177 31.17 18.46 -31.62
N LYS A 178 30.35 17.40 -31.58
CA LYS A 178 29.93 16.72 -32.81
C LYS A 178 29.01 17.68 -33.56
N SER A 179 29.61 18.62 -34.29
CA SER A 179 28.89 19.37 -35.30
C SER A 179 28.55 18.40 -36.44
N THR A 180 27.25 18.25 -36.71
CA THR A 180 26.74 17.63 -37.93
C THR A 180 27.30 18.40 -39.12
N ALA A 181 28.32 17.85 -39.76
CA ALA A 181 28.94 18.43 -40.96
C ALA A 181 27.94 18.42 -42.12
N ALA A 182 27.27 19.55 -42.35
CA ALA A 182 26.63 19.85 -43.61
C ALA A 182 27.74 20.01 -44.68
N LYS A 183 28.07 18.93 -45.39
CA LYS A 183 28.92 18.97 -46.59
C LYS A 183 28.15 19.63 -47.73
N GLY A 184 28.38 20.92 -47.93
CA GLY A 184 28.10 21.62 -49.18
C GLY A 184 29.32 21.63 -50.11
N SER A 185 29.04 21.73 -51.43
CA SER A 185 29.94 22.05 -52.55
C SER A 185 30.57 20.82 -53.23
N LYS A 186 30.55 20.64 -54.57
CA LYS A 186 30.53 21.62 -55.68
C LYS A 186 30.13 20.94 -57.01
N LYS A 187 29.39 21.66 -57.87
CA LYS A 187 28.93 21.28 -59.22
C LYS A 187 29.91 21.80 -60.29
N ARG A 188 30.27 20.92 -61.26
CA ARG A 188 30.78 21.11 -62.67
C ARG A 188 31.95 22.10 -62.91
N ARG A 189 32.90 21.85 -63.81
CA ARG A 189 32.80 21.44 -65.22
C ARG A 189 34.05 20.67 -65.63
#